data_AF-A0AAV5WZS7-F1
#
_entry.id   AF-A0AAV5WZS7-F1
#
_cell.length_a   1.000
_cell.length_b   1.000
_cell.length_c   1.000
_cell.angle_alpha   90.00
_cell.angle_beta   90.00
_cell.angle_gamma   90.00
#
_symmetry.space_group_name_H-M   'P 1'
#
loop_
_entity.id
_entity.type
_entity.pdbx_description
1 polymer ?
#
loop_
_entity_poly.entity_id
_entity_poly.type
_entity_poly.pdbx_seq_one_letter_code
_entity_poly.pdbx_strand_id
1 'polypeptide(L)' 'VSIKYSVEEDNRHLVVKSNGTVKQSIIGVFSTQCKQEVHEFPFDVQLCPINIGPWFHRVNEVNIRDVSIGSKKAMFA' A
#
# COMPACT_ATOMS: atom_id res chain seq x y z
N VAL A 1 14.81 -8.04 -19.41
CA VAL A 1 15.10 -8.21 -17.97
C VAL A 1 13.79 -8.54 -17.29
N SER A 2 13.62 -9.77 -16.80
CA SER A 2 12.41 -10.20 -16.11
C SER A 2 12.72 -10.21 -14.63
N ILE A 3 12.18 -9.24 -13.88
CA ILE A 3 12.36 -9.18 -12.43
C ILE A 3 11.45 -10.25 -11.82
N LYS A 4 12.06 -11.28 -11.22
CA LYS A 4 11.35 -12.25 -10.36
C LYS A 4 11.26 -11.65 -8.98
N TYR A 5 10.04 -11.35 -8.51
CA TYR A 5 9.80 -11.15 -7.08
C TYR A 5 9.51 -12.52 -6.46
N SER A 6 10.48 -13.04 -5.70
CA SER A 6 10.20 -14.09 -4.72
C SER A 6 9.54 -13.39 -3.52
N VAL A 7 8.22 -13.43 -3.44
CA VAL A 7 7.54 -13.09 -2.18
C VAL A 7 7.87 -14.24 -1.23
N GLU A 8 8.72 -14.03 -0.25
CA GLU A 8 8.81 -14.94 0.90
C GLU A 8 7.41 -15.04 1.51
N GLU A 9 6.76 -16.20 1.36
CA GLU A 9 5.43 -16.44 1.92
C GLU A 9 5.39 -16.33 3.46
N ASP A 10 6.56 -16.24 4.09
CA ASP A 10 6.81 -16.23 5.54
C ASP A 10 6.45 -14.90 6.23
N ASN A 11 6.31 -13.79 5.48
CA ASN A 11 5.99 -12.47 6.05
C ASN A 11 4.49 -12.11 6.05
N ARG A 12 3.61 -13.11 5.91
CA ARG A 12 2.15 -12.93 5.94
C ARG A 12 1.60 -13.33 7.31
N HIS A 13 1.10 -12.35 8.06
CA HIS A 13 0.44 -12.60 9.34
C HIS A 13 -1.09 -12.56 9.19
N LEU A 14 -1.75 -13.65 9.60
CA LEU A 14 -3.21 -13.80 9.55
C LEU A 14 -3.78 -14.01 10.95
N VAL A 15 -4.81 -13.23 11.30
CA VAL A 15 -5.57 -13.37 12.55
C VAL A 15 -7.04 -13.51 12.23
N VAL A 16 -7.64 -14.62 12.67
CA VAL A 16 -9.07 -14.89 12.56
C VAL A 16 -9.69 -14.78 13.95
N LYS A 17 -10.70 -13.93 14.10
CA LYS A 17 -11.45 -13.77 15.35
C LYS A 17 -12.72 -14.63 15.31
N SER A 18 -13.20 -15.06 16.48
CA SER A 18 -14.43 -15.85 16.60
C SER A 18 -15.69 -15.15 16.08
N ASN A 19 -15.68 -13.81 15.99
CA ASN A 19 -16.76 -13.02 15.41
C ASN A 19 -16.73 -12.94 13.87
N GLY A 20 -15.87 -13.72 13.21
CA GLY A 20 -15.73 -13.73 11.75
C GLY A 20 -14.86 -12.61 11.17
N THR A 21 -14.28 -11.73 11.99
CA THR A 21 -13.35 -10.70 11.51
C THR A 21 -12.00 -11.33 11.18
N VAL A 22 -11.46 -11.02 10.00
CA VAL A 22 -10.13 -11.45 9.56
C VAL A 22 -9.23 -10.23 9.42
N LYS A 23 -8.05 -10.28 10.04
CA LYS A 23 -6.96 -9.32 9.84
C LYS A 23 -5.83 -10.02 9.11
N GLN A 24 -5.42 -9.47 7.97
CA GLN A 24 -4.23 -9.89 7.25
C GLN A 24 -3.22 -8.74 7.25
N SER A 25 -1.94 -9.07 7.43
CA SER A 25 -0.85 -8.10 7.39
C SER A 25 0.29 -8.68 6.57
N ILE A 26 0.80 -7.88 5.63
CA ILE A 26 1.92 -8.24 4.78
C ILE A 26 3.03 -7.21 4.99
N ILE A 27 4.26 -7.69 5.11
CA ILE A 27 5.46 -6.84 5.06
C ILE A 27 6.07 -7.05 3.68
N GLY A 28 6.31 -5.96 2.95
CA GLY A 28 6.82 -6.04 1.59
C GLY A 28 7.44 -4.74 1.14
N VAL A 29 8.39 -4.86 0.21
CA VAL A 29 8.95 -3.73 -0.54
C VAL A 29 8.19 -3.63 -1.85
N PHE A 30 7.49 -2.53 -2.06
CA PHE A 30 6.69 -2.27 -3.26
C PHE A 30 7.36 -1.21 -4.12
N SER A 31 7.52 -1.49 -5.41
CA SER A 31 7.90 -0.49 -6.40
C SER A 31 6.63 0.00 -7.10
N THR A 32 6.42 1.31 -7.09
CA THR A 32 5.28 1.96 -7.73
C THR A 32 5.77 2.99 -8.74
N GLN A 33 4.90 3.37 -9.68
CA GLN A 33 5.20 4.39 -10.68
C GLN A 33 4.46 5.68 -10.30
N CYS A 34 5.16 6.81 -10.35
CA CYS A 34 4.58 8.14 -10.26
C CYS A 34 5.15 9.04 -11.37
N LYS A 35 4.38 10.05 -11.76
CA LYS A 35 4.83 11.09 -12.68
C LYS A 35 5.72 12.07 -11.90
N GLN A 36 6.88 12.40 -12.44
CA GLN A 36 7.78 13.39 -11.87
C GLN A 36 7.64 14.73 -12.58
N GLU A 37 7.56 15.81 -11.81
CA GLU A 37 7.47 17.17 -12.32
C GLU A 37 8.84 17.86 -12.17
N VAL A 38 9.67 17.84 -13.22
CA VAL A 38 11.11 18.18 -13.15
C VAL A 38 11.44 19.63 -13.55
N HIS A 39 10.46 20.53 -13.45
CA HIS A 39 10.58 21.91 -13.94
C HIS A 39 11.60 22.75 -13.16
N GLU A 40 11.83 22.44 -11.89
CA GLU A 40 12.69 23.21 -10.96
C GLU A 40 13.89 22.42 -10.46
N PHE A 41 14.33 21.40 -11.21
CA PHE A 41 15.46 20.57 -10.79
C PHE A 41 16.71 21.42 -10.46
N PRO A 42 17.41 21.19 -9.32
CA PRO A 42 17.24 20.11 -8.33
C PRO A 42 16.41 20.49 -7.08
N PHE A 43 15.57 21.53 -7.15
CA PHE A 43 14.81 22.10 -6.03
C PHE A 43 13.30 21.80 -6.09
N ASP A 44 12.89 20.93 -7.01
CA ASP A 44 11.53 20.50 -7.23
C ASP A 44 11.00 19.63 -6.07
N VAL A 45 9.71 19.79 -5.75
CA VAL A 45 9.00 18.95 -4.77
C VAL A 45 8.20 17.87 -5.50
N GLN A 46 8.44 16.61 -5.16
CA GLN A 46 7.78 15.47 -5.80
C GLN A 46 6.60 14.94 -4.96
N LEU A 47 5.45 14.75 -5.61
CA LEU A 47 4.24 14.14 -5.02
C LEU A 47 3.96 12.80 -5.70
N CYS A 48 4.24 11.70 -5.00
CA CYS A 48 4.05 10.33 -5.50
C CYS A 48 2.95 9.61 -4.71
N PRO A 49 1.67 9.73 -5.08
CA PRO A 49 0.58 9.06 -4.39
C PRO A 49 0.58 7.55 -4.66
N ILE A 50 0.25 6.77 -3.63
CA ILE A 50 0.03 5.34 -3.75
C ILE A 50 -1.47 5.09 -3.79
N ASN A 51 -1.95 4.47 -4.87
CA ASN A 51 -3.34 4.09 -5.02
C ASN A 51 -3.53 2.61 -4.66
N ILE A 52 -4.45 2.34 -3.74
CA ILE A 52 -4.77 0.99 -3.28
C ILE A 52 -6.23 0.69 -3.67
N GLY A 53 -6.44 -0.43 -4.35
CA GLY A 53 -7.75 -0.84 -4.85
C GLY A 53 -7.86 -2.36 -5.01
N PRO A 54 -9.09 -2.92 -5.01
CA PRO A 54 -9.29 -4.31 -5.38
C PRO A 54 -8.97 -4.50 -6.87
N TRP A 55 -8.40 -5.66 -7.22
CA TRP A 55 -8.11 -5.98 -8.62
C TRP A 55 -9.36 -6.41 -9.40
N PHE A 56 -10.18 -7.28 -8.80
CA PHE A 56 -11.34 -7.89 -9.47
C PHE A 56 -12.69 -7.28 -9.08
N HIS A 57 -12.78 -6.73 -7.87
CA HIS A 57 -14.06 -6.29 -7.32
C HIS A 57 -14.37 -4.84 -7.68
N ARG A 58 -15.65 -4.57 -7.86
CA ARG A 58 -16.14 -3.19 -8.05
C ARG A 58 -16.34 -2.49 -6.71
N VAL A 59 -16.45 -1.16 -6.77
CA VAL A 59 -16.63 -0.30 -5.59
C VAL A 59 -17.94 -0.55 -4.82
N ASN A 60 -18.95 -1.17 -5.46
CA ASN A 60 -20.20 -1.56 -4.82
C ASN A 60 -20.13 -2.97 -4.17
N GLU A 61 -19.07 -3.73 -4.41
CA GLU A 61 -18.85 -5.07 -3.84
C GLU A 61 -17.86 -4.99 -2.67
N VAL A 62 -16.79 -4.21 -2.82
CA VAL A 62 -15.74 -4.04 -1.81
C VAL A 62 -15.52 -2.56 -1.53
N ASN A 63 -15.66 -2.18 -0.26
CA ASN A 63 -15.44 -0.82 0.22
C ASN A 63 -14.14 -0.76 1.03
N ILE A 64 -13.15 -0.03 0.52
CA ILE A 64 -11.90 0.23 1.23
C ILE A 64 -12.09 1.45 2.12
N ARG A 65 -11.80 1.28 3.41
CA ARG A 65 -11.84 2.36 4.40
C ARG A 65 -10.50 2.45 5.10
N ASP A 66 -10.05 3.68 5.33
CA ASP A 66 -8.97 3.90 6.28
C ASP A 66 -9.45 3.49 7.67
N VAL A 67 -8.72 2.58 8.29
CA VAL A 67 -8.93 2.22 9.68
C VAL A 67 -7.82 2.92 10.44
N SER A 68 -8.09 4.15 10.87
CA SER A 68 -7.16 4.95 11.67
C SER A 68 -6.94 4.32 13.04
N ILE A 69 -6.08 3.29 13.13
CA ILE A 69 -5.55 2.78 14.39
C ILE A 69 -4.39 3.69 14.77
N GLY A 70 -4.72 4.83 15.39
CA GLY A 70 -3.76 5.79 15.92
C GLY A 70 -3.06 6.62 14.84
N SER A 71 -3.55 7.84 14.63
CA SER A 71 -2.95 8.87 13.78
C SER A 71 -1.56 9.29 14.27
N LYS A 72 -0.53 8.48 14.05
CA LYS A 72 0.83 9.00 13.94
C LYS A 72 1.04 9.30 12.46
N LYS A 73 0.97 10.58 12.10
CA LYS A 73 1.48 11.08 10.82
C LYS A 73 2.90 10.51 10.66
N ALA A 74 3.10 9.62 9.69
CA ALA A 74 4.44 9.31 9.23
C ALA A 74 4.96 10.57 8.52
N MET A 75 5.60 11.45 9.30
CA MET A 75 6.41 12.54 8.78
C MET A 75 7.72 11.90 8.35
N PHE A 76 7.85 11.62 7.06
CA PHE A 76 9.16 11.38 6.47
C PHE A 76 9.83 12.75 6.37
N ALA A 77 10.86 12.94 7.20
CA ALA A 77 11.76 14.09 7.13
C ALA A 77 12.68 13.97 5.91
#